data_AF-A0A9D9PXH6-F1
#
_entry.id   AF-A0A9D9PXH6-F1
#
_cell.length_a   1.000
_cell.length_b   1.000
_cell.length_c   1.000
_cell.angle_alpha   90.00
_cell.angle_beta   90.00
_cell.angle_gamma   90.00
#
_symmetry.space_group_name_H-M   'P 1'
#
loop_
_entity.id
_entity.type
_entity.pdbx_description
1 polymer ?
#
loop_
_entity_poly.entity_id
_entity_poly.type
_entity_poly.pdbx_seq_one_letter_code
_entity_poly.pdbx_strand_id
1 'polypeptide(L)'
;HGSRFGGHALFIKDKRLHYVYNFLGIKPEQKFVSPELGPGKYVLGMEFVRQSAGKYHESIGRTKLYVNDKVVAEGPMKTQSGKFTLTGDGQCVGYDSGDSVSQDYRTPGEFKGGTILGVGVTTEKAQYIDLEKEAVGAFARD
;
A
#
# COMPACT_ATOMS: atom_id res chain seq x y z
N HIS A 1 3.44 -0.83 -7.07
CA HIS A 1 3.99 -1.84 -7.99
C HIS A 1 2.87 -2.65 -8.59
N GLY A 2 2.81 -2.70 -9.91
CA GLY A 2 1.81 -3.44 -10.67
C GLY A 2 1.18 -2.56 -11.73
N SER A 3 0.07 -3.01 -12.31
CA SER A 3 -0.64 -2.31 -13.38
C SER A 3 -2.14 -2.53 -13.33
N ARG A 4 -2.85 -2.13 -14.38
CA ARG A 4 -4.29 -2.45 -14.56
C ARG A 4 -4.59 -3.95 -14.53
N PHE A 5 -3.58 -4.81 -14.72
CA PHE A 5 -3.68 -6.28 -14.63
C PHE A 5 -3.42 -6.84 -13.24
N GLY A 6 -3.16 -5.98 -12.26
CA GLY A 6 -2.98 -6.36 -10.87
C GLY A 6 -1.81 -5.61 -10.24
N GLY A 7 -1.94 -5.30 -8.95
CA GLY A 7 -0.89 -4.60 -8.23
C GLY A 7 -1.31 -4.07 -6.87
N HIS A 8 -0.32 -3.47 -6.21
CA HIS A 8 -0.49 -2.67 -5.01
C HIS A 8 -0.20 -1.21 -5.31
N ALA A 9 -1.08 -0.33 -4.85
CA ALA A 9 -0.85 1.11 -4.83
C ALA A 9 -1.22 1.68 -3.47
N LEU A 10 -0.31 2.47 -2.89
CA LEU A 10 -0.54 3.30 -1.71
C LEU A 10 -0.30 4.74 -2.13
N PHE A 11 -1.31 5.59 -2.09
CA PHE A 11 -1.25 6.97 -2.61
C PHE A 11 -2.14 7.91 -1.81
N ILE A 12 -1.88 9.21 -1.93
CA ILE A 12 -2.74 10.25 -1.34
C ILE A 12 -3.57 10.89 -2.46
N LYS A 13 -4.89 10.97 -2.25
CA LYS A 13 -5.84 11.64 -3.12
C LYS A 13 -6.96 12.26 -2.29
N ASP A 14 -7.36 13.48 -2.64
CA ASP A 14 -8.41 14.22 -1.94
C ASP A 14 -8.15 14.28 -0.43
N LYS A 15 -6.88 14.54 -0.08
CA LYS A 15 -6.35 14.57 1.30
C LYS A 15 -6.50 13.27 2.08
N ARG A 16 -6.77 12.13 1.44
CA ARG A 16 -6.91 10.83 2.11
C ARG A 16 -5.83 9.88 1.64
N LEU A 17 -5.37 9.00 2.52
CA LEU A 17 -4.54 7.86 2.16
C LEU A 17 -5.43 6.76 1.58
N HIS A 18 -5.06 6.28 0.41
CA HIS A 18 -5.71 5.17 -0.27
C HIS A 18 -4.72 4.02 -0.39
N TYR A 19 -5.14 2.85 0.06
CA TYR A 19 -4.52 1.60 -0.34
C TYR A 19 -5.46 0.85 -1.27
N VAL A 20 -4.97 0.52 -2.45
CA VAL A 20 -5.68 -0.26 -3.45
C VAL A 20 -4.89 -1.51 -3.78
N TYR A 21 -5.58 -2.63 -3.69
CA TYR A 21 -5.11 -3.89 -4.24
C TYR A 21 -5.99 -4.30 -5.42
N ASN A 22 -5.38 -4.30 -6.61
CA ASN A 22 -5.98 -4.82 -7.83
C ASN A 22 -5.64 -6.30 -7.95
N PHE A 23 -6.64 -7.17 -7.73
CA PHE A 23 -6.45 -8.62 -7.81
C PHE A 23 -6.61 -9.08 -9.27
N LEU A 24 -5.50 -9.26 -9.98
CA LEU A 24 -5.47 -9.81 -11.34
C LEU A 24 -6.33 -9.03 -12.37
N GLY A 25 -6.56 -7.73 -12.16
CA GLY A 25 -7.44 -6.93 -13.01
C GLY A 25 -8.94 -7.17 -12.77
N ILE A 26 -9.31 -8.06 -11.84
CA ILE A 26 -10.70 -8.42 -11.55
C ILE A 26 -11.34 -7.29 -10.74
N LYS A 27 -12.46 -6.77 -11.27
CA LYS A 27 -13.25 -5.72 -10.62
C LYS A 27 -14.28 -6.33 -9.64
N PRO A 28 -14.68 -5.58 -8.59
CA PRO A 28 -14.11 -4.31 -8.16
C PRO A 28 -12.72 -4.48 -7.52
N GLU A 29 -11.92 -3.41 -7.56
CA GLU A 29 -10.66 -3.32 -6.82
C GLU A 29 -10.93 -3.39 -5.30
N GLN A 30 -9.98 -3.93 -4.53
CA GLN A 30 -10.07 -3.97 -3.07
C GLN A 30 -9.43 -2.69 -2.53
N LYS A 31 -10.23 -1.83 -1.87
CA LYS A 31 -9.83 -0.46 -1.49
C LYS A 31 -10.01 -0.23 0.00
N PHE A 32 -9.03 0.47 0.58
CA PHE A 32 -9.02 0.91 1.97
C PHE A 32 -8.65 2.39 2.00
N VAL A 33 -9.42 3.21 2.70
CA VAL A 33 -9.29 4.68 2.64
C VAL A 33 -9.30 5.25 4.04
N SER A 34 -8.38 6.17 4.32
CA SER A 34 -8.33 6.88 5.60
C SER A 34 -9.37 8.03 5.68
N PRO A 35 -9.60 8.57 6.89
CA PRO A 35 -10.08 9.93 7.05
C PRO A 35 -9.15 10.96 6.37
N GLU A 36 -9.60 12.21 6.28
CA GLU A 36 -8.77 13.29 5.74
C GLU A 36 -7.54 13.55 6.61
N LEU A 37 -6.43 13.81 5.94
CA LEU A 37 -5.14 14.17 6.48
C LEU A 37 -4.98 15.69 6.35
N GLY A 38 -4.67 16.33 7.47
CA GLY A 38 -4.20 17.71 7.46
C GLY A 38 -2.75 17.79 6.98
N PRO A 39 -2.21 19.01 6.80
CA PRO A 39 -0.77 19.20 6.66
C PRO A 39 -0.04 18.69 7.91
N GLY A 40 1.06 17.96 7.75
CA GLY A 40 1.82 17.45 8.88
C GLY A 40 2.84 16.38 8.51
N LYS A 41 3.55 15.90 9.53
CA LYS A 41 4.42 14.72 9.43
C LYS A 41 3.61 13.48 9.81
N TYR A 42 3.71 12.44 9.00
CA TYR A 42 2.98 11.19 9.18
C TYR A 42 3.89 10.00 8.93
N VAL A 43 3.67 8.93 9.68
CA VAL A 43 4.01 7.57 9.24
C VAL A 43 2.74 6.99 8.62
N LEU A 44 2.83 6.42 7.43
CA LEU A 44 1.68 5.89 6.69
C LEU A 44 2.03 4.48 6.25
N GLY A 45 1.07 3.57 6.31
CA GLY A 45 1.36 2.21 5.89
C GLY A 45 0.15 1.30 5.84
N MET A 46 0.39 0.09 5.36
CA MET A 46 -0.61 -0.96 5.32
C MET A 46 0.03 -2.30 5.66
N GLU A 47 -0.74 -3.15 6.33
CA GLU A 47 -0.35 -4.50 6.72
C GLU A 47 -1.37 -5.47 6.14
N PHE A 48 -0.89 -6.57 5.57
CA PHE A 48 -1.73 -7.69 5.19
C PHE A 48 -1.28 -8.94 5.95
N VAL A 49 -2.19 -9.49 6.76
CA VAL A 49 -1.94 -10.73 7.50
C VAL A 49 -2.68 -11.87 6.80
N ARG A 50 -1.92 -12.77 6.18
CA ARG A 50 -2.45 -14.00 5.58
C ARG A 50 -3.00 -14.92 6.68
N GLN A 51 -4.21 -15.41 6.46
CA GLN A 51 -4.93 -16.30 7.37
C GLN A 51 -5.09 -17.71 6.78
N SER A 52 -5.31 -17.83 5.47
CA SER A 52 -5.54 -19.13 4.82
C SER A 52 -5.23 -19.11 3.32
N ALA A 53 -5.30 -20.29 2.69
CA ALA A 53 -5.34 -20.43 1.25
C ALA A 53 -6.79 -20.47 0.75
N GLY A 54 -7.08 -19.75 -0.33
CA GLY A 54 -8.36 -19.77 -1.03
C GLY A 54 -8.51 -20.99 -1.94
N LYS A 55 -9.69 -21.11 -2.57
CA LYS A 55 -10.04 -22.22 -3.48
C LYS A 55 -9.05 -22.35 -4.65
N TYR A 56 -8.55 -21.22 -5.16
CA TYR A 56 -7.60 -21.17 -6.26
C TYR A 56 -6.19 -20.85 -5.76
N HIS A 57 -5.88 -21.23 -4.52
CA HIS A 57 -4.63 -20.95 -3.83
C HIS A 57 -4.34 -19.45 -3.66
N GLU A 58 -5.35 -18.58 -3.63
CA GLU A 58 -5.17 -17.18 -3.21
C GLU A 58 -4.71 -17.12 -1.75
N SER A 59 -4.00 -16.06 -1.38
CA SER A 59 -3.79 -15.75 0.02
C SER A 59 -4.99 -14.96 0.53
N ILE A 60 -5.78 -15.58 1.42
CA ILE A 60 -6.91 -14.94 2.09
C ILE A 60 -6.41 -14.41 3.43
N GLY A 61 -6.77 -13.16 3.76
CA GLY A 61 -6.33 -12.55 4.99
C GLY A 61 -7.07 -11.27 5.34
N ARG A 62 -6.49 -10.52 6.28
CA ARG A 62 -7.02 -9.23 6.73
C ARG A 62 -6.00 -8.13 6.44
N THR A 63 -6.48 -7.02 5.92
CA THR A 63 -5.70 -5.81 5.67
C THR A 63 -6.03 -4.77 6.72
N LYS A 64 -5.01 -4.05 7.17
CA LYS A 64 -5.12 -2.84 7.99
C LYS A 64 -4.39 -1.69 7.30
N LEU A 65 -5.00 -0.51 7.31
CA LEU A 65 -4.43 0.75 6.87
C LEU A 65 -4.13 1.60 8.10
N TYR A 66 -2.93 2.17 8.14
CA TYR A 66 -2.41 2.90 9.28
C TYR A 66 -2.12 4.36 8.93
N VAL A 67 -2.44 5.24 9.88
CA VAL A 67 -1.97 6.61 9.94
C VAL A 67 -1.34 6.78 11.31
N ASN A 68 -0.01 6.92 11.32
CA ASN A 68 0.86 6.72 12.47
C ASN A 68 0.59 5.35 13.11
N ASP A 69 0.43 5.30 14.41
CA ASP A 69 0.21 4.10 15.22
C ASP A 69 -1.25 3.60 15.22
N LYS A 70 -2.13 4.26 14.45
CA LYS A 70 -3.58 4.01 14.48
C LYS A 70 -4.06 3.30 13.22
N VAL A 71 -4.77 2.19 13.42
CA VAL A 71 -5.56 1.54 12.37
C VAL A 71 -6.76 2.45 12.04
N VAL A 72 -6.80 2.96 10.81
CA VAL A 72 -7.84 3.87 10.33
C VAL A 72 -8.83 3.22 9.37
N ALA A 73 -8.46 2.07 8.78
CA ALA A 73 -9.35 1.22 8.01
C ALA A 73 -8.88 -0.22 8.10
N GLU A 74 -9.81 -1.18 8.11
CA GLU A 74 -9.46 -2.60 8.06
C GLU A 74 -10.57 -3.44 7.41
N GLY A 75 -10.20 -4.63 6.95
CA GLY A 75 -11.17 -5.53 6.33
C GLY A 75 -10.52 -6.75 5.68
N PRO A 76 -11.35 -7.69 5.19
CA PRO A 76 -10.84 -8.84 4.46
C PRO A 76 -10.18 -8.41 3.15
N MET A 77 -9.13 -9.10 2.76
CA MET A 77 -8.51 -8.96 1.45
C MET A 77 -8.05 -10.32 0.95
N LYS A 78 -8.13 -10.53 -0.36
CA LYS A 78 -7.48 -11.65 -1.05
C LYS A 78 -6.36 -11.13 -1.92
N THR A 79 -5.23 -11.83 -1.92
CA THR A 79 -4.08 -11.56 -2.78
C THR A 79 -3.69 -12.80 -3.58
N GLN A 80 -3.02 -12.60 -4.71
CA GLN A 80 -2.48 -13.71 -5.50
C GLN A 80 -1.34 -14.40 -4.74
N SER A 81 -1.13 -15.68 -5.03
CA SER A 81 0.08 -16.36 -4.60
C SER A 81 1.23 -16.03 -5.54
N GLY A 82 2.38 -15.64 -4.98
CA GLY A 82 3.60 -15.32 -5.74
C GLY A 82 3.75 -13.85 -6.12
N LYS A 83 4.83 -13.54 -6.86
CA LYS A 83 5.21 -12.17 -7.24
C LYS A 83 4.26 -11.57 -8.29
N PHE A 84 4.12 -10.25 -8.24
CA PHE A 84 3.65 -9.47 -9.39
C PHE A 84 4.70 -9.51 -10.49
N THR A 85 4.24 -9.84 -11.70
CA THR A 85 4.94 -9.78 -12.98
C THR A 85 6.24 -10.61 -13.13
N LEU A 86 6.46 -11.16 -14.33
CA LEU A 86 7.75 -11.76 -14.72
C LEU A 86 8.80 -10.67 -15.06
N THR A 87 8.35 -9.48 -15.49
CA THR A 87 9.11 -8.23 -15.76
C THR A 87 8.15 -7.02 -15.74
N GLY A 88 8.64 -5.77 -15.52
CA GLY A 88 8.01 -4.62 -16.22
C GLY A 88 7.89 -3.25 -15.55
N ASP A 89 7.63 -3.12 -14.24
CA ASP A 89 7.50 -1.75 -13.64
C ASP A 89 8.33 -1.55 -12.36
N GLY A 90 8.77 -2.62 -11.70
CA GLY A 90 9.52 -2.49 -10.45
C GLY A 90 8.75 -1.73 -9.35
N GLN A 91 9.36 -1.60 -8.18
CA GLN A 91 8.76 -0.84 -7.09
C GLN A 91 9.05 0.65 -7.29
N CYS A 92 8.02 1.43 -7.59
CA CYS A 92 8.11 2.89 -7.71
C CYS A 92 7.70 3.57 -6.40
N VAL A 93 8.42 4.62 -6.03
CA VAL A 93 8.12 5.48 -4.88
C VAL A 93 8.01 6.92 -5.37
N GLY A 94 6.96 7.62 -4.97
CA GLY A 94 6.72 9.00 -5.37
C GLY A 94 6.13 9.19 -6.76
N TYR A 95 5.95 8.12 -7.54
CA TYR A 95 5.28 8.13 -8.85
C TYR A 95 4.92 6.69 -9.26
N ASP A 96 4.24 6.55 -10.39
CA ASP A 96 3.93 5.30 -11.10
C ASP A 96 4.49 5.39 -12.53
N SER A 97 5.38 4.48 -12.92
CA SER A 97 6.10 4.53 -14.21
C SER A 97 5.31 3.97 -15.40
N GLY A 98 4.18 3.29 -15.17
CA GLY A 98 3.53 2.48 -16.20
C GLY A 98 2.02 2.67 -16.31
N ASP A 99 1.30 1.55 -16.36
CA ASP A 99 -0.16 1.50 -16.38
C ASP A 99 -0.70 1.61 -14.94
N SER A 100 -1.71 2.46 -14.67
CA SER A 100 -2.17 2.66 -13.29
C SER A 100 -2.78 1.38 -12.69
N VAL A 101 -2.44 1.09 -11.43
CA VAL A 101 -3.02 -0.02 -10.65
C VAL A 101 -4.50 0.19 -10.39
N SER A 102 -4.91 1.45 -10.19
CA SER A 102 -6.28 1.85 -9.90
C SER A 102 -6.79 2.86 -10.91
N GLN A 103 -8.10 2.88 -11.11
CA GLN A 103 -8.79 3.94 -11.85
C GLN A 103 -8.84 5.28 -11.09
N ASP A 104 -8.47 5.28 -9.80
CA ASP A 104 -8.58 6.47 -8.95
C ASP A 104 -7.45 7.49 -9.19
N TYR A 105 -6.38 7.12 -9.89
CA TYR A 105 -5.30 8.01 -10.29
C TYR A 105 -4.87 7.74 -11.74
N ARG A 106 -4.14 8.68 -12.33
CA ARG A 106 -3.55 8.55 -13.68
C ARG A 106 -2.03 8.58 -13.57
N THR A 107 -1.34 7.81 -14.39
CA THR A 107 0.13 7.83 -14.45
C THR A 107 0.63 9.09 -15.17
N PRO A 108 1.81 9.64 -14.79
CA PRO A 108 2.76 9.08 -13.83
C PRO A 108 2.40 9.28 -12.35
N GLY A 109 1.28 9.94 -12.02
CA GLY A 109 0.77 9.96 -10.64
C GLY A 109 1.75 10.50 -9.59
N GLU A 110 2.57 11.48 -9.96
CA GLU A 110 3.63 12.03 -9.10
C GLU A 110 3.09 12.54 -7.76
N PHE A 111 3.79 12.18 -6.69
CA PHE A 111 3.53 12.68 -5.36
C PHE A 111 3.87 14.17 -5.28
N LYS A 112 2.91 14.96 -4.78
CA LYS A 112 3.01 16.42 -4.70
C LYS A 112 2.52 16.90 -3.34
N GLY A 113 3.00 18.08 -2.92
CA GLY A 113 2.55 18.71 -1.67
C GLY A 113 3.21 18.17 -0.40
N GLY A 114 4.32 17.44 -0.52
CA GLY A 114 5.10 16.94 0.61
C GLY A 114 6.43 16.34 0.17
N THR A 115 7.12 15.71 1.12
CA THR A 115 8.39 15.01 0.91
C THR A 115 8.28 13.60 1.46
N ILE A 116 8.67 12.60 0.68
CA ILE A 116 8.79 11.22 1.16
C ILE A 116 10.19 11.09 1.74
N LEU A 117 10.27 10.89 3.05
CA LEU A 117 11.56 10.81 3.75
C LEU A 117 12.14 9.38 3.75
N GLY A 118 11.29 8.36 3.63
CA GLY A 118 11.73 6.96 3.56
C GLY A 118 10.57 6.01 3.23
N VAL A 119 10.90 4.84 2.69
CA VAL A 119 9.96 3.75 2.41
C VAL A 119 10.58 2.43 2.82
N GLY A 120 9.87 1.68 3.65
CA GLY A 120 10.21 0.31 4.04
C GLY A 120 9.15 -0.67 3.55
N VAL A 121 9.59 -1.82 3.05
CA VAL A 121 8.71 -2.94 2.71
C VAL A 121 9.32 -4.21 3.27
N THR A 122 8.55 -4.95 4.06
CA THR A 122 8.94 -6.25 4.60
C THR A 122 7.83 -7.27 4.39
N THR A 123 8.23 -8.52 4.21
CA THR A 123 7.35 -9.69 4.21
C THR A 123 7.60 -10.59 5.42
N GLU A 124 8.51 -10.18 6.31
CA GLU A 124 8.81 -10.87 7.55
C GLU A 124 7.68 -10.67 8.57
N LYS A 125 7.61 -11.53 9.58
CA LYS A 125 6.56 -11.48 10.62
C LYS A 125 6.69 -10.29 11.60
N ALA A 126 7.55 -9.31 11.31
CA ALA A 126 7.71 -8.12 12.14
C ALA A 126 6.38 -7.35 12.17
N GLN A 127 5.93 -6.96 13.36
CA GLN A 127 4.70 -6.21 13.52
C GLN A 127 4.90 -4.78 13.00
N TYR A 128 3.86 -4.20 12.39
CA TYR A 128 3.89 -2.83 11.86
C TYR A 128 4.43 -1.79 12.87
N ILE A 129 4.13 -1.96 14.16
CA ILE A 129 4.57 -1.07 15.26
C ILE A 129 6.10 -1.01 15.38
N ASP A 130 6.81 -2.10 15.07
CA ASP A 130 8.28 -2.12 15.15
C ASP A 130 8.89 -1.38 13.95
N LEU A 131 8.27 -1.47 12.77
CA LEU A 131 8.67 -0.74 11.57
C LEU A 131 8.41 0.77 11.70
N GLU A 132 7.32 1.16 12.36
CA GLU A 132 7.06 2.57 12.68
C GLU A 132 8.11 3.11 13.64
N LYS A 133 8.45 2.37 14.71
CA LYS A 133 9.52 2.76 15.64
C LYS A 133 10.87 2.85 14.93
N GLU A 134 11.16 1.96 14.00
CA GLU A 134 12.37 2.03 13.17
C GLU A 134 12.35 3.27 12.28
N ALA A 135 11.24 3.58 11.62
CA ALA A 135 11.09 4.78 10.80
C ALA A 135 11.24 6.07 11.63
N VAL A 136 10.55 6.16 12.77
CA VAL A 136 10.68 7.28 13.71
C VAL A 136 12.10 7.38 14.26
N GLY A 137 12.72 6.25 14.60
CA GLY A 137 14.10 6.20 15.07
C GLY A 137 15.12 6.62 14.02
N ALA A 138 14.90 6.28 12.75
CA ALA A 138 15.69 6.78 11.63
C ALA A 138 15.56 8.30 11.50
N PHE A 139 14.34 8.84 11.58
CA PHE A 139 14.10 10.29 11.52
C PHE A 139 14.65 11.09 12.70
N ALA A 140 14.84 10.47 13.87
CA ALA A 140 15.41 11.15 15.03
C ALA A 140 16.94 11.19 15.04
N ARG A 141 17.60 10.48 14.11
CA ARG A 141 19.06 10.39 14.00
C ARG A 141 19.66 11.28 12.91
N ASP A 142 18.82 11.82 12.03
CA ASP A 142 19.15 12.87 11.05
C ASP A 142 18.90 14.27 11.66
#